data_AF-A0A5N6USV9-F1
#
_entry.id   AF-A0A5N6USV9-F1
#
_cell.length_a   1.000
_cell.length_b   1.000
_cell.length_c   1.000
_cell.angle_alpha   90.00
_cell.angle_beta   90.00
_cell.angle_gamma   90.00
#
_symmetry.space_group_name_H-M   'P 1'
#
loop_
_entity.id
_entity.type
_entity.pdbx_description
1 polymer ?
#
loop_
_entity_poly.entity_id
_entity_poly.type
_entity_poly.pdbx_seq_one_letter_code
_entity_poly.pdbx_strand_id
1 'polypeptide(L)'
;MDKVQAFGKNLSASFSPFAARTQQMIKEQLGQAEDKTQLPDEYLELEKRVDALKLVHQKLLQVTSQYSNEAYDYPPNIRESFNDLGRTIGEKVQLLSQASSPAEAQAALTAPPSAKPQPKTFNHAIARASLSGSQTLAQSSTGEDPLATALEKYALASEKVGEARLSQDGQIQSRFLAGWNTTLNTNLMFAAKARRNVENARLMLDSVKASKKAAARGDLDNLSEEARQEIEQAEDEFVSQTEEAVSVMKNVLDTPEPLRNLADLIAAQLEFHKRAYEILSELAPVVDGLQVEQEASYRKSREGA
;
A
#
# COMPACT_ATOMS: atom_id res chain seq x y z
N MET A 1 -16.56 63.18 27.86
CA MET A 1 -16.84 62.34 26.67
C MET A 1 -15.57 62.28 25.83
N ASP A 2 -14.54 61.53 26.27
CA ASP A 2 -13.22 61.54 25.58
C ASP A 2 -12.42 60.23 25.71
N LYS A 3 -13.07 59.11 26.07
CA LYS A 3 -12.39 57.81 26.24
C LYS A 3 -12.94 56.68 25.37
N VAL A 4 -13.92 56.96 24.51
CA VAL A 4 -14.49 55.96 23.57
C VAL A 4 -13.97 56.14 22.14
N GLN A 5 -13.29 57.26 21.84
CA GLN A 5 -12.82 57.58 20.49
C GLN A 5 -11.42 57.01 20.16
N ALA A 6 -10.71 56.47 21.15
CA ALA A 6 -9.36 55.91 20.98
C ALA A 6 -9.33 54.41 20.65
N PHE A 7 -10.45 53.69 20.80
CA PHE A 7 -10.49 52.24 20.54
C PHE A 7 -10.71 51.89 19.04
N GLY A 8 -11.14 52.86 18.23
CA GLY A 8 -11.44 52.66 16.80
C GLY A 8 -10.29 52.99 15.83
N LYS A 9 -9.18 53.57 16.28
CA LYS A 9 -8.10 54.06 15.39
C LYS A 9 -6.88 53.14 15.25
N ASN A 10 -6.78 52.07 16.04
CA ASN A 10 -5.66 51.12 15.97
C ASN A 10 -6.01 49.75 15.36
N LEU A 11 -7.23 49.58 14.84
CA LEU A 11 -7.67 48.34 14.19
C LEU A 11 -7.50 48.34 12.65
N SER A 12 -7.02 49.44 12.06
CA SER A 12 -6.95 49.61 10.59
C SER A 12 -5.55 49.53 9.98
N ALA A 13 -4.50 49.20 10.75
CA ALA A 13 -3.11 49.20 10.26
C ALA A 13 -2.35 47.87 10.44
N SER A 14 -3.05 46.75 10.62
CA SER A 14 -2.46 45.42 10.42
C SER A 14 -3.19 44.71 9.30
N PHE A 15 -2.96 45.18 8.07
CA PHE A 15 -3.20 44.37 6.88
C PHE A 15 -2.26 43.17 6.95
N SER A 16 -2.75 42.06 7.50
CA SER A 16 -2.00 40.81 7.51
C SER A 16 -1.75 40.37 6.06
N PRO A 17 -0.53 39.91 5.70
CA PRO A 17 -0.25 39.33 4.39
C PRO A 17 -1.26 38.25 3.97
N PHE A 18 -1.87 37.57 4.95
CA PHE A 18 -2.95 36.61 4.75
C PHE A 18 -4.22 37.23 4.13
N ALA A 19 -4.61 38.44 4.55
CA ALA A 19 -5.80 39.13 4.05
C ALA A 19 -5.61 39.59 2.60
N ALA A 20 -4.42 40.10 2.26
CA ALA A 20 -4.08 40.53 0.90
C ALA A 20 -4.08 39.33 -0.08
N ARG A 21 -3.45 38.21 0.29
CA ARG A 21 -3.45 36.97 -0.50
C ARG A 21 -4.86 36.42 -0.72
N THR A 22 -5.69 36.42 0.33
CA THR A 22 -7.08 35.92 0.25
C THR A 22 -7.94 36.77 -0.68
N GLN A 23 -7.79 38.10 -0.64
CA GLN A 23 -8.50 39.00 -1.56
C GLN A 23 -8.09 38.78 -3.03
N GLN A 24 -6.81 38.56 -3.29
CA GLN A 24 -6.31 38.29 -4.65
C GLN A 24 -6.83 36.95 -5.18
N MET A 25 -6.83 35.88 -4.37
CA MET A 25 -7.41 34.59 -4.73
C MET A 25 -8.90 34.70 -5.13
N ILE A 26 -9.68 35.51 -4.40
CA ILE A 26 -11.10 35.76 -4.70
C ILE A 26 -11.26 36.52 -6.03
N LYS A 27 -10.40 37.52 -6.30
CA LYS A 27 -10.42 38.25 -7.58
C LYS A 27 -10.11 37.37 -8.78
N GLU A 28 -9.15 36.44 -8.64
CA GLU A 28 -8.82 35.48 -9.69
C GLU A 28 -9.97 34.49 -9.95
N GLN A 29 -10.60 33.96 -8.90
CA GLN A 29 -11.75 33.05 -9.05
C GLN A 29 -12.98 33.72 -9.69
N LEU A 30 -13.13 35.03 -9.53
CA LEU A 30 -14.20 35.83 -10.14
C LEU A 30 -13.86 36.34 -11.56
N GLY A 31 -12.69 35.99 -12.10
CA GLY A 31 -12.27 36.38 -13.46
C GLY A 31 -11.95 37.87 -13.62
N GLN A 32 -11.70 38.59 -12.53
CA GLN A 32 -11.42 40.03 -12.53
C GLN A 32 -9.91 40.37 -12.45
N ALA A 33 -9.04 39.36 -12.51
CA ALA A 33 -7.59 39.55 -12.49
C ALA A 33 -7.05 39.65 -13.93
N GLU A 34 -6.71 40.86 -14.38
CA GLU A 34 -6.17 41.10 -15.73
C GLU A 34 -4.67 40.80 -15.83
N ASP A 35 -3.90 40.93 -14.74
CA ASP A 35 -2.43 40.80 -14.71
C ASP A 35 -2.02 39.64 -13.78
N LYS A 36 -2.23 38.39 -14.21
CA LYS A 36 -1.81 37.20 -13.44
C LYS A 36 -0.33 36.88 -13.73
N THR A 37 0.52 36.81 -12.69
CA THR A 37 1.91 36.37 -12.87
C THR A 37 1.94 34.94 -13.42
N GLN A 38 2.68 34.73 -14.50
CA GLN A 38 2.85 33.42 -15.14
C GLN A 38 3.94 32.61 -14.44
N LEU A 39 3.75 31.30 -14.38
CA LEU A 39 4.75 30.36 -13.89
C LEU A 39 5.62 29.90 -15.07
N PRO A 40 6.92 29.60 -14.86
CA PRO A 40 7.78 29.06 -15.91
C PRO A 40 7.27 27.73 -16.48
N ASP A 41 7.44 27.50 -17.79
CA ASP A 41 6.98 26.27 -18.44
C ASP A 41 7.61 25.00 -17.84
N GLU A 42 8.89 25.05 -17.48
CA GLU A 42 9.60 23.94 -16.82
C GLU A 42 8.96 23.59 -15.47
N TYR A 43 8.53 24.60 -14.71
CA TYR A 43 7.84 24.40 -13.44
C TYR A 43 6.51 23.67 -13.66
N LEU A 44 5.70 24.12 -14.63
CA LEU A 44 4.41 23.51 -14.95
C LEU A 44 4.55 22.06 -15.43
N GLU A 45 5.59 21.76 -16.21
CA GLU A 45 5.89 20.39 -16.62
C GLU A 45 6.23 19.50 -15.42
N LEU A 46 7.06 20.00 -14.50
CA LEU A 46 7.42 19.29 -13.27
C LEU A 46 6.20 19.03 -12.39
N GLU A 47 5.31 20.00 -12.22
CA GLU A 47 4.05 19.82 -11.48
C GLU A 47 3.24 18.66 -12.05
N LYS A 48 3.04 18.66 -13.38
CA LYS A 48 2.28 17.61 -14.07
C LYS A 48 2.91 16.23 -13.86
N ARG A 49 4.24 16.14 -13.92
CA ARG A 49 4.97 14.88 -13.70
C ARG A 49 4.88 14.41 -12.24
N VAL A 50 5.00 15.31 -11.27
CA VAL A 50 4.85 15.01 -9.84
C VAL A 50 3.42 14.54 -9.53
N ASP A 51 2.40 15.19 -10.11
CA ASP A 51 1.00 14.79 -9.93
C ASP A 51 0.72 13.42 -10.55
N ALA A 52 1.29 13.13 -11.72
CA ALA A 52 1.24 11.80 -12.32
C ALA A 52 1.92 10.75 -11.43
N LEU A 53 3.11 11.05 -10.87
CA LEU A 53 3.83 10.15 -9.98
C LEU A 53 3.01 9.84 -8.71
N LYS A 54 2.37 10.85 -8.13
CA LYS A 54 1.46 10.68 -7.00
C LYS A 54 0.29 9.77 -7.34
N LEU A 55 -0.35 9.97 -8.49
CA LEU A 55 -1.45 9.14 -8.94
C LEU A 55 -1.03 7.68 -9.14
N VAL A 56 0.16 7.45 -9.72
CA VAL A 56 0.74 6.11 -9.85
C VAL A 56 0.92 5.46 -8.48
N HIS A 57 1.46 6.19 -7.50
CA HIS A 57 1.66 5.67 -6.16
C HIS A 57 0.34 5.26 -5.49
N GLN A 58 -0.67 6.14 -5.58
CA GLN A 58 -1.99 5.91 -5.00
C GLN A 58 -2.71 4.72 -5.64
N LYS A 59 -2.71 4.64 -6.97
CA LYS A 59 -3.36 3.54 -7.70
C LYS A 59 -2.76 2.19 -7.36
N LEU A 60 -1.43 2.11 -7.27
CA LEU A 60 -0.78 0.84 -6.95
C LEU A 60 -1.07 0.44 -5.50
N LEU A 61 -0.94 1.37 -4.54
CA LEU A 61 -1.26 1.12 -3.13
C LEU A 61 -2.69 0.65 -2.90
N GLN A 62 -3.65 1.21 -3.64
CA GLN A 62 -5.06 0.83 -3.50
C GLN A 62 -5.29 -0.68 -3.67
N VAL A 63 -4.48 -1.34 -4.52
CA VAL A 63 -4.58 -2.78 -4.76
C VAL A 63 -3.60 -3.53 -3.86
N THR A 64 -2.35 -3.11 -3.82
CA THR A 64 -1.28 -3.84 -3.15
C THR A 64 -1.36 -3.77 -1.63
N SER A 65 -2.08 -2.80 -1.04
CA SER A 65 -2.33 -2.76 0.40
C SER A 65 -3.06 -4.01 0.89
N GLN A 66 -3.73 -4.73 -0.02
CA GLN A 66 -4.37 -6.00 0.29
C GLN A 66 -3.39 -7.06 0.78
N TYR A 67 -2.10 -7.00 0.40
CA TYR A 67 -1.06 -7.88 0.95
C TYR A 67 -0.85 -7.72 2.47
N SER A 68 -1.38 -6.66 3.10
CA SER A 68 -1.41 -6.50 4.55
C SER A 68 -2.58 -7.24 5.23
N ASN A 69 -3.56 -7.72 4.45
CA ASN A 69 -4.70 -8.47 4.96
C ASN A 69 -4.50 -9.96 4.73
N GLU A 70 -4.04 -10.70 5.74
CA GLU A 70 -3.72 -12.13 5.61
C GLU A 70 -4.83 -12.97 4.96
N ALA A 71 -6.11 -12.64 5.15
CA ALA A 71 -7.24 -13.41 4.58
C ALA A 71 -7.67 -12.94 3.18
N TYR A 72 -6.83 -12.22 2.43
CA TYR A 72 -7.27 -11.62 1.16
C TYR A 72 -7.67 -12.60 0.05
N ASP A 73 -7.07 -13.79 0.03
CA ASP A 73 -7.37 -14.86 -0.93
C ASP A 73 -8.41 -15.84 -0.41
N TYR A 74 -8.82 -15.68 0.85
CA TYR A 74 -9.82 -16.48 1.53
C TYR A 74 -10.70 -15.60 2.43
N PRO A 75 -11.52 -14.72 1.83
CA PRO A 75 -12.42 -13.87 2.57
C PRO A 75 -13.40 -14.73 3.38
N PRO A 76 -13.75 -14.31 4.62
CA PRO A 76 -14.53 -15.14 5.52
C PRO A 76 -15.91 -15.47 4.93
N ASN A 77 -16.10 -16.74 4.58
CA ASN A 77 -17.43 -17.33 4.41
C ASN A 77 -17.90 -17.83 5.78
N ILE A 78 -19.14 -17.54 6.15
CA ILE A 78 -19.75 -17.66 7.50
C ILE A 78 -19.91 -19.13 7.99
N ARG A 79 -19.15 -20.09 7.46
CA ARG A 79 -19.28 -21.53 7.74
C ARG A 79 -17.97 -22.25 8.06
N GLU A 80 -16.94 -21.56 8.57
CA GLU A 80 -15.81 -22.28 9.17
C GLU A 80 -16.16 -22.71 10.61
N SER A 81 -16.15 -24.02 10.86
CA SER A 81 -16.30 -24.59 12.20
C SER A 81 -15.09 -24.23 13.05
N PHE A 82 -15.34 -23.58 14.18
CA PHE A 82 -14.34 -23.17 15.19
C PHE A 82 -13.47 -24.33 15.75
N ASN A 83 -13.86 -25.59 15.50
CA ASN A 83 -13.11 -26.77 15.93
C ASN A 83 -11.83 -27.02 15.11
N ASP A 84 -11.71 -26.51 13.88
CA ASP A 84 -10.52 -26.73 13.02
C ASP A 84 -9.38 -25.71 13.26
N LEU A 85 -9.60 -24.73 14.15
CA LEU A 85 -8.76 -23.54 14.28
C LEU A 85 -7.62 -23.66 15.33
N GLY A 86 -7.23 -24.88 15.69
CA GLY A 86 -6.35 -25.11 16.85
C GLY A 86 -4.83 -25.11 16.58
N ARG A 87 -4.34 -25.84 15.56
CA ARG A 87 -2.88 -26.12 15.40
C ARG A 87 -2.46 -26.29 13.96
N THR A 88 -1.29 -25.76 13.59
CA THR A 88 -0.68 -25.92 12.25
C THR A 88 -0.49 -27.40 11.93
N ILE A 89 -0.59 -27.76 10.66
CA ILE A 89 -0.55 -29.15 10.21
C ILE A 89 0.84 -29.74 10.39
N GLY A 90 1.88 -28.92 10.24
CA GLY A 90 3.25 -29.31 10.56
C GLY A 90 3.41 -29.76 12.02
N GLU A 91 2.82 -29.03 12.98
CA GLU A 91 2.83 -29.42 14.39
C GLU A 91 2.06 -30.73 14.62
N LYS A 92 0.92 -30.91 13.96
CA LYS A 92 0.15 -32.17 14.06
C LYS A 92 0.94 -33.37 13.54
N VAL A 93 1.64 -33.24 12.40
CA VAL A 93 2.49 -34.33 11.88
C VAL A 93 3.69 -34.58 12.79
N GLN A 94 4.33 -33.54 13.31
CA GLN A 94 5.40 -33.69 14.29
C GLN A 94 4.93 -34.46 15.53
N LEU A 95 3.77 -34.11 16.07
CA LEU A 95 3.19 -34.78 17.24
C LEU A 95 2.76 -36.23 16.94
N LEU A 96 2.19 -36.48 15.76
CA LEU A 96 1.83 -37.83 15.31
C LEU A 96 3.07 -38.71 15.09
N SER A 97 4.17 -38.16 14.58
CA SER A 97 5.43 -38.89 14.40
C SER A 97 6.09 -39.31 15.72
N GLN A 98 5.71 -38.66 16.82
CA GLN A 98 6.18 -38.97 18.17
C GLN A 98 5.22 -39.88 18.95
N ALA A 99 4.00 -40.11 18.45
CA ALA A 99 3.03 -40.98 19.09
C ALA A 99 3.41 -42.45 18.86
N SER A 100 3.49 -43.22 19.94
CA SER A 100 3.86 -44.64 19.89
C SER A 100 2.65 -45.58 19.96
N SER A 101 1.44 -45.03 20.15
CA SER A 101 0.18 -45.78 20.14
C SER A 101 -0.98 -44.97 19.53
N PRO A 102 -2.05 -45.63 19.05
CA PRO A 102 -3.26 -44.95 18.56
C PRO A 102 -3.92 -44.04 19.61
N ALA A 103 -3.84 -44.42 20.88
CA ALA A 103 -4.36 -43.61 21.99
C ALA A 103 -3.55 -42.32 22.21
N GLU A 104 -2.23 -42.39 22.07
CA GLU A 104 -1.34 -41.22 22.12
C GLU A 104 -1.54 -40.31 20.91
N ALA A 105 -1.74 -40.87 19.73
CA ALA A 105 -2.05 -40.10 18.52
C ALA A 105 -3.39 -39.34 18.66
N GLN A 106 -4.42 -40.00 19.21
CA GLN A 106 -5.71 -39.37 19.48
C GLN A 106 -5.57 -38.23 20.51
N ALA A 107 -4.87 -38.47 21.61
CA ALA A 107 -4.66 -37.47 22.66
C ALA A 107 -3.84 -36.26 22.17
N ALA A 108 -2.83 -36.50 21.33
CA ALA A 108 -2.02 -35.46 20.71
C ALA A 108 -2.87 -34.57 19.79
N LEU A 109 -3.89 -35.10 19.12
CA LEU A 109 -4.78 -34.35 18.23
C LEU A 109 -5.89 -33.59 18.96
N THR A 110 -6.37 -34.07 20.12
CA THR A 110 -7.47 -33.45 20.88
C THR A 110 -7.04 -32.50 21.99
N ALA A 111 -5.73 -32.43 22.29
CA ALA A 111 -5.22 -31.54 23.32
C ALA A 111 -5.47 -30.05 22.97
N PRO A 112 -5.80 -29.19 23.96
CA PRO A 112 -6.06 -27.77 23.71
C PRO A 112 -4.90 -27.09 22.98
N PRO A 113 -5.17 -26.14 22.07
CA PRO A 113 -4.12 -25.42 21.38
C PRO A 113 -3.43 -24.43 22.33
N SER A 114 -2.12 -24.60 22.54
CA SER A 114 -1.24 -23.62 23.18
C SER A 114 -0.55 -22.70 22.16
N ALA A 115 -0.86 -22.85 20.86
CA ALA A 115 -0.12 -22.30 19.74
C ALA A 115 -0.71 -20.99 19.18
N LYS A 116 0.08 -20.30 18.36
CA LYS A 116 -0.28 -19.08 17.63
C LYS A 116 -1.57 -19.26 16.83
N PRO A 117 -2.36 -18.20 16.59
CA PRO A 117 -3.54 -18.26 15.74
C PRO A 117 -3.20 -18.88 14.39
N GLN A 118 -4.04 -19.81 13.94
CA GLN A 118 -3.86 -20.45 12.65
C GLN A 118 -3.90 -19.44 11.51
N PRO A 119 -2.96 -19.53 10.53
CA PRO A 119 -3.00 -18.67 9.38
C PRO A 119 -4.29 -18.86 8.55
N LYS A 120 -4.77 -17.75 8.02
CA LYS A 120 -6.07 -17.63 7.33
C LYS A 120 -5.94 -17.48 5.82
N THR A 121 -4.78 -17.79 5.26
CA THR A 121 -4.62 -17.85 3.80
C THR A 121 -5.47 -18.98 3.23
N PHE A 122 -5.85 -18.89 1.95
CA PHE A 122 -6.57 -19.96 1.27
C PHE A 122 -5.87 -21.33 1.31
N ASN A 123 -4.55 -21.36 1.12
CA ASN A 123 -3.79 -22.63 1.13
C ASN A 123 -3.84 -23.33 2.49
N HIS A 124 -3.71 -22.59 3.59
CA HIS A 124 -3.92 -23.12 4.94
C HIS A 124 -5.36 -23.64 5.15
N ALA A 125 -6.38 -23.00 4.57
CA ALA A 125 -7.76 -23.49 4.63
C ALA A 125 -7.93 -24.81 3.86
N ILE A 126 -7.37 -24.91 2.64
CA ILE A 126 -7.30 -26.16 1.87
C ILE A 126 -6.60 -27.25 2.67
N ALA A 127 -5.49 -26.91 3.32
CA ALA A 127 -4.70 -27.84 4.08
C ALA A 127 -5.51 -28.44 5.25
N ARG A 128 -6.24 -27.60 5.99
CA ARG A 128 -7.13 -28.05 7.08
C ARG A 128 -8.26 -28.95 6.56
N ALA A 129 -8.92 -28.55 5.48
CA ALA A 129 -10.01 -29.32 4.88
C ALA A 129 -9.52 -30.70 4.39
N SER A 130 -8.34 -30.74 3.76
CA SER A 130 -7.74 -31.98 3.25
C SER A 130 -7.36 -32.92 4.38
N LEU A 131 -6.76 -32.41 5.46
CA LEU A 131 -6.43 -33.21 6.63
C LEU A 131 -7.68 -33.78 7.32
N SER A 132 -8.73 -32.96 7.48
CA SER A 132 -10.00 -33.38 8.06
C SER A 132 -10.68 -34.48 7.21
N GLY A 133 -10.65 -34.32 5.88
CA GLY A 133 -11.13 -35.33 4.94
C GLY A 133 -10.35 -36.64 5.04
N SER A 134 -9.02 -36.58 5.10
CA SER A 134 -8.16 -37.75 5.29
C SER A 134 -8.51 -38.52 6.57
N GLN A 135 -8.65 -37.81 7.70
CA GLN A 135 -9.01 -38.41 8.98
C GLN A 135 -10.40 -39.07 8.95
N THR A 136 -11.36 -38.42 8.31
CA THR A 136 -12.73 -38.95 8.17
C THR A 136 -12.72 -40.27 7.40
N LEU A 137 -11.95 -40.34 6.30
CA LEU A 137 -11.80 -41.57 5.51
C LEU A 137 -11.06 -42.66 6.30
N ALA A 138 -9.94 -42.33 6.94
CA ALA A 138 -9.15 -43.26 7.73
C ALA A 138 -9.91 -43.87 8.92
N GLN A 139 -10.86 -43.15 9.52
CA GLN A 139 -11.73 -43.69 10.58
C GLN A 139 -12.83 -44.61 10.03
N SER A 140 -13.18 -44.45 8.75
CA SER A 140 -14.23 -45.23 8.09
C SER A 140 -13.72 -46.51 7.41
N SER A 141 -12.40 -46.63 7.23
CA SER A 141 -11.75 -47.78 6.61
C SER A 141 -11.01 -48.65 7.64
N THR A 142 -11.02 -49.97 7.43
CA THR A 142 -10.20 -50.92 8.22
C THR A 142 -8.83 -51.19 7.59
N GLY A 143 -8.54 -50.56 6.45
CA GLY A 143 -7.29 -50.66 5.70
C GLY A 143 -6.85 -49.31 5.13
N GLU A 144 -5.72 -49.31 4.44
CA GLU A 144 -5.13 -48.12 3.82
C GLU A 144 -6.02 -47.61 2.68
N ASP A 145 -6.50 -46.37 2.79
CA ASP A 145 -7.34 -45.72 1.78
C ASP A 145 -6.45 -44.79 0.92
N PRO A 146 -6.30 -45.04 -0.39
CA PRO A 146 -5.43 -44.23 -1.25
C PRO A 146 -5.80 -42.74 -1.29
N LEU A 147 -7.09 -42.41 -1.18
CA LEU A 147 -7.56 -41.03 -1.14
C LEU A 147 -7.24 -40.38 0.20
N ALA A 148 -7.38 -41.11 1.32
CA ALA A 148 -6.96 -40.61 2.63
C ALA A 148 -5.46 -40.26 2.64
N THR A 149 -4.62 -41.13 2.07
CA THR A 149 -3.17 -40.90 1.94
C THR A 149 -2.86 -39.73 1.01
N ALA A 150 -3.55 -39.60 -0.13
CA ALA A 150 -3.36 -38.48 -1.05
C ALA A 150 -3.75 -37.14 -0.39
N LEU A 151 -4.87 -37.11 0.34
CA LEU A 151 -5.35 -35.92 1.06
C LEU A 151 -4.40 -35.49 2.17
N GLU A 152 -3.79 -36.43 2.90
CA GLU A 152 -2.78 -36.12 3.92
C GLU A 152 -1.54 -35.46 3.30
N LYS A 153 -1.03 -36.02 2.19
CA LYS A 153 0.11 -35.44 1.46
C LYS A 153 -0.22 -34.08 0.86
N TYR A 154 -1.43 -33.91 0.32
CA TYR A 154 -1.89 -32.63 -0.21
C TYR A 154 -2.06 -31.57 0.88
N ALA A 155 -2.51 -31.97 2.08
CA ALA A 155 -2.59 -31.10 3.23
C ALA A 155 -1.20 -30.53 3.59
N LEU A 156 -0.18 -31.39 3.64
CA LEU A 156 1.20 -30.96 3.94
C LEU A 156 1.79 -30.05 2.86
N ALA A 157 1.54 -30.34 1.58
CA ALA A 157 1.97 -29.47 0.49
C ALA A 157 1.27 -28.10 0.56
N SER A 158 -0.03 -28.09 0.79
CA SER A 158 -0.83 -26.85 0.90
C SER A 158 -0.39 -25.99 2.08
N GLU A 159 -0.05 -26.60 3.23
CA GLU A 159 0.53 -25.88 4.37
C GLU A 159 1.83 -25.16 3.96
N LYS A 160 2.76 -25.86 3.28
CA LYS A 160 4.03 -25.28 2.81
C LYS A 160 3.81 -24.15 1.79
N VAL A 161 2.83 -24.28 0.90
CA VAL A 161 2.47 -23.21 -0.05
C VAL A 161 1.90 -22.00 0.71
N GLY A 162 1.09 -22.25 1.74
CA GLY A 162 0.58 -21.22 2.64
C GLY A 162 1.70 -20.45 3.35
N GLU A 163 2.70 -21.14 3.89
CA GLU A 163 3.87 -20.52 4.52
C GLU A 163 4.70 -19.69 3.53
N ALA A 164 4.91 -20.19 2.31
CA ALA A 164 5.57 -19.43 1.25
C ALA A 164 4.80 -18.14 0.91
N ARG A 165 3.46 -18.18 0.95
CA ARG A 165 2.60 -17.01 0.76
C ARG A 165 2.75 -16.01 1.90
N LEU A 166 2.77 -16.46 3.16
CA LEU A 166 3.02 -15.56 4.31
C LEU A 166 4.39 -14.87 4.20
N SER A 167 5.41 -15.60 3.75
CA SER A 167 6.74 -15.04 3.48
C SER A 167 6.70 -13.93 2.42
N GLN A 168 6.03 -14.18 1.28
CA GLN A 168 5.81 -13.18 0.23
C GLN A 168 5.17 -11.91 0.79
N ASP A 169 4.07 -12.06 1.52
CA ASP A 169 3.33 -10.92 2.05
C ASP A 169 4.19 -10.12 3.04
N GLY A 170 4.95 -10.80 3.90
CA GLY A 170 5.90 -10.15 4.81
C GLY A 170 6.98 -9.36 4.08
N GLN A 171 7.52 -9.90 2.99
CA GLN A 171 8.49 -9.20 2.14
C GLN A 171 7.85 -7.99 1.43
N ILE A 172 6.65 -8.16 0.85
CA ILE A 172 5.92 -7.08 0.16
C ILE A 172 5.59 -5.96 1.15
N GLN A 173 5.11 -6.28 2.36
CA GLN A 173 4.79 -5.29 3.38
C GLN A 173 6.04 -4.49 3.80
N SER A 174 7.14 -5.18 4.09
CA SER A 174 8.35 -4.55 4.63
C SER A 174 9.19 -3.81 3.59
N ARG A 175 9.24 -4.28 2.34
CA ARG A 175 10.15 -3.75 1.29
C ARG A 175 9.44 -2.89 0.24
N PHE A 176 8.23 -3.29 -0.15
CA PHE A 176 7.46 -2.54 -1.15
C PHE A 176 6.51 -1.54 -0.48
N LEU A 177 5.54 -1.98 0.32
CA LEU A 177 4.50 -1.10 0.87
C LEU A 177 5.07 -0.01 1.78
N ALA A 178 6.08 -0.34 2.60
CA ALA A 178 6.74 0.65 3.45
C ALA A 178 7.39 1.78 2.64
N GLY A 179 8.30 1.45 1.72
CA GLY A 179 9.02 2.44 0.91
C GLY A 179 8.11 3.21 -0.05
N TRP A 180 7.11 2.53 -0.61
CA TRP A 180 6.12 3.16 -1.48
C TRP A 180 5.22 4.14 -0.73
N ASN A 181 4.84 3.83 0.52
CA ASN A 181 4.16 4.79 1.40
C ASN A 181 5.05 5.96 1.81
N THR A 182 6.35 5.73 2.07
CA THR A 182 7.30 6.82 2.37
C THR A 182 7.40 7.81 1.21
N THR A 183 7.49 7.33 -0.04
CA THR A 183 7.51 8.22 -1.20
C THR A 183 6.23 9.06 -1.29
N LEU A 184 5.06 8.46 -1.04
CA LEU A 184 3.77 9.16 -1.04
C LEU A 184 3.63 10.19 0.09
N ASN A 185 4.00 9.82 1.32
CA ASN A 185 3.71 10.60 2.52
C ASN A 185 4.84 11.54 2.93
N THR A 186 6.01 11.48 2.28
CA THR A 186 7.15 12.34 2.62
C THR A 186 7.62 13.11 1.41
N ASN A 187 8.15 12.41 0.40
CA ASN A 187 8.75 13.05 -0.78
C ASN A 187 7.72 13.88 -1.56
N LEU A 188 6.56 13.28 -1.85
CA LEU A 188 5.47 13.98 -2.54
C LEU A 188 4.80 15.06 -1.67
N MET A 189 4.85 14.95 -0.34
CA MET A 189 4.40 16.02 0.57
C MET A 189 5.34 17.22 0.55
N PHE A 190 6.66 17.02 0.42
CA PHE A 190 7.61 18.13 0.25
C PHE A 190 7.36 18.89 -1.06
N ALA A 191 7.15 18.18 -2.17
CA ALA A 191 6.77 18.83 -3.43
C ALA A 191 5.44 19.60 -3.32
N ALA A 192 4.43 19.03 -2.66
CA ALA A 192 3.15 19.73 -2.44
C ALA A 192 3.31 21.00 -1.58
N LYS A 193 4.17 20.96 -0.55
CA LYS A 193 4.48 22.14 0.27
C LYS A 193 5.19 23.22 -0.53
N ALA A 194 6.23 22.85 -1.29
CA ALA A 194 6.97 23.79 -2.13
C ALA A 194 6.06 24.47 -3.16
N ARG A 195 5.18 23.70 -3.83
CA ARG A 195 4.16 24.26 -4.74
C ARG A 195 3.22 25.24 -4.07
N ARG A 196 2.77 24.95 -2.83
CA ARG A 196 1.95 25.88 -2.06
C ARG A 196 2.70 27.19 -1.75
N ASN A 197 4.01 27.12 -1.49
CA ASN A 197 4.82 28.32 -1.25
C ASN A 197 4.94 29.18 -2.52
N VAL A 198 5.18 28.57 -3.67
CA VAL A 198 5.20 29.26 -4.97
C VAL A 198 3.88 29.99 -5.23
N GLU A 199 2.75 29.30 -5.04
CA GLU A 199 1.43 29.93 -5.22
C GLU A 199 1.20 31.08 -4.25
N ASN A 200 1.62 30.95 -2.99
CA ASN A 200 1.54 32.03 -2.01
C ASN A 200 2.42 33.23 -2.39
N ALA A 201 3.63 32.99 -2.91
CA ALA A 201 4.55 34.03 -3.35
C ALA A 201 4.02 34.74 -4.61
N ARG A 202 3.47 33.98 -5.57
CA ARG A 202 2.78 34.51 -6.76
C ARG A 202 1.62 35.43 -6.38
N LEU A 203 0.72 34.95 -5.52
CA LEU A 203 -0.42 35.76 -5.04
C LEU A 203 0.04 37.01 -4.28
N MET A 204 1.14 36.92 -3.52
CA MET A 204 1.72 38.08 -2.84
C MET A 204 2.23 39.10 -3.86
N LEU A 205 3.02 38.67 -4.84
CA LEU A 205 3.53 39.52 -5.90
C LEU A 205 2.40 40.21 -6.68
N ASP A 206 1.38 39.46 -7.08
CA ASP A 206 0.21 39.99 -7.79
C ASP A 206 -0.54 41.03 -6.92
N SER A 207 -0.67 40.77 -5.62
CA SER A 207 -1.32 41.70 -4.69
C SER A 207 -0.53 43.00 -4.48
N VAL A 208 0.80 42.91 -4.39
CA VAL A 208 1.70 44.06 -4.24
C VAL A 208 1.66 44.89 -5.51
N LYS A 209 1.84 44.27 -6.69
CA LYS A 209 1.74 44.94 -8.00
C LYS A 209 0.41 45.66 -8.17
N ALA A 210 -0.71 44.99 -7.87
CA ALA A 210 -2.04 45.60 -7.96
C ALA A 210 -2.22 46.78 -6.99
N SER A 211 -1.76 46.65 -5.74
CA SER A 211 -1.84 47.70 -4.72
C SER A 211 -1.03 48.94 -5.11
N LYS A 212 0.22 48.75 -5.56
CA LYS A 212 1.10 49.86 -5.97
C LYS A 212 0.62 50.52 -7.26
N LYS A 213 0.14 49.75 -8.24
CA LYS A 213 -0.51 50.27 -9.46
C LYS A 213 -1.73 51.13 -9.12
N ALA A 214 -2.57 50.69 -8.18
CA ALA A 214 -3.74 51.46 -7.74
C ALA A 214 -3.33 52.75 -7.00
N ALA A 215 -2.31 52.69 -6.13
CA ALA A 215 -1.79 53.85 -5.41
C ALA A 215 -1.20 54.91 -6.37
N ALA A 216 -0.59 54.46 -7.47
CA ALA A 216 -0.08 55.31 -8.54
C ALA A 216 -1.14 55.76 -9.56
N ARG A 217 -2.44 55.50 -9.31
CA ARG A 217 -3.54 55.78 -10.26
C ARG A 217 -3.30 55.21 -11.67
N GLY A 218 -2.58 54.10 -11.76
CA GLY A 218 -2.24 53.44 -13.03
C GLY A 218 -0.93 53.91 -13.68
N ASP A 219 -0.25 54.91 -13.13
CA ASP A 219 1.03 55.41 -13.65
C ASP A 219 2.22 54.64 -13.06
N LEU A 220 2.55 53.48 -13.65
CA LEU A 220 3.66 52.64 -13.20
C LEU A 220 5.05 53.30 -13.41
N ASP A 221 5.16 54.26 -14.32
CA ASP A 221 6.44 54.89 -14.64
C ASP A 221 6.89 55.86 -13.52
N ASN A 222 5.94 56.37 -12.73
CA ASN A 222 6.17 57.29 -11.61
C ASN A 222 5.94 56.65 -10.21
N LEU A 223 6.25 55.36 -10.06
CA LEU A 223 6.29 54.72 -8.74
C LEU A 223 7.38 55.34 -7.85
N SER A 224 7.08 55.53 -6.55
CA SER A 224 8.09 55.94 -5.57
C SER A 224 9.17 54.86 -5.44
N GLU A 225 10.35 55.24 -4.98
CA GLU A 225 11.48 54.32 -4.81
C GLU A 225 11.11 53.18 -3.84
N GLU A 226 10.38 53.50 -2.76
CA GLU A 226 9.90 52.50 -1.79
C GLU A 226 8.89 51.53 -2.43
N ALA A 227 8.00 52.02 -3.30
CA ALA A 227 7.05 51.17 -4.00
C ALA A 227 7.72 50.22 -5.00
N ARG A 228 8.81 50.66 -5.63
CA ARG A 228 9.64 49.80 -6.51
C ARG A 228 10.36 48.72 -5.71
N GLN A 229 10.99 49.10 -4.59
CA GLN A 229 11.68 48.15 -3.69
C GLN A 229 10.74 47.06 -3.15
N GLU A 230 9.50 47.41 -2.78
CA GLU A 230 8.52 46.42 -2.31
C GLU A 230 8.10 45.43 -3.41
N ILE A 231 8.01 45.87 -4.68
CA ILE A 231 7.73 44.99 -5.82
C ILE A 231 8.92 44.07 -6.06
N GLU A 232 10.14 44.62 -6.12
CA GLU A 232 11.39 43.88 -6.31
C GLU A 232 11.55 42.78 -5.23
N GLN A 233 11.30 43.10 -3.96
CA GLN A 233 11.36 42.13 -2.88
C GLN A 233 10.34 40.99 -3.05
N ALA A 234 9.13 41.28 -3.54
CA ALA A 234 8.12 40.27 -3.81
C ALA A 234 8.45 39.41 -5.05
N GLU A 235 9.14 40.00 -6.04
CA GLU A 235 9.66 39.29 -7.21
C GLU A 235 10.78 38.32 -6.84
N ASP A 236 11.74 38.78 -6.04
CA ASP A 236 12.84 37.95 -5.53
C ASP A 236 12.33 36.75 -4.73
N GLU A 237 11.35 36.96 -3.85
CA GLU A 237 10.72 35.87 -3.10
C GLU A 237 10.01 34.89 -4.02
N PHE A 238 9.29 35.37 -5.04
CA PHE A 238 8.62 34.50 -6.02
C PHE A 238 9.63 33.67 -6.83
N VAL A 239 10.72 34.28 -7.29
CA VAL A 239 11.80 33.57 -7.99
C VAL A 239 12.43 32.52 -7.08
N SER A 240 12.82 32.91 -5.86
CA SER A 240 13.41 32.03 -4.86
C SER A 240 12.54 30.81 -4.55
N GLN A 241 11.25 31.01 -4.26
CA GLN A 241 10.32 29.90 -4.00
C GLN A 241 10.14 29.00 -5.24
N THR A 242 10.16 29.57 -6.44
CA THR A 242 10.03 28.82 -7.70
C THR A 242 11.27 27.94 -7.93
N GLU A 243 12.47 28.46 -7.73
CA GLU A 243 13.72 27.71 -7.84
C GLU A 243 13.81 26.59 -6.80
N GLU A 244 13.42 26.85 -5.55
CA GLU A 244 13.35 25.83 -4.51
C GLU A 244 12.38 24.71 -4.91
N ALA A 245 11.18 25.06 -5.37
CA ALA A 245 10.18 24.09 -5.78
C ALA A 245 10.63 23.26 -6.99
N VAL A 246 11.30 23.86 -7.98
CA VAL A 246 11.91 23.13 -9.10
C VAL A 246 12.92 22.10 -8.59
N SER A 247 13.82 22.50 -7.68
CA SER A 247 14.81 21.60 -7.08
C SER A 247 14.15 20.44 -6.34
N VAL A 248 13.15 20.72 -5.49
CA VAL A 248 12.40 19.69 -4.74
C VAL A 248 11.68 18.74 -5.69
N MET A 249 10.97 19.25 -6.70
CA MET A 249 10.23 18.41 -7.64
C MET A 249 11.15 17.52 -8.48
N LYS A 250 12.31 18.02 -8.93
CA LYS A 250 13.33 17.20 -9.61
C LYS A 250 13.83 16.07 -8.71
N ASN A 251 14.20 16.38 -7.47
CA ASN A 251 14.64 15.36 -6.50
C ASN A 251 13.58 14.27 -6.25
N VAL A 252 12.29 14.64 -6.23
CA VAL A 252 11.17 13.69 -6.08
C VAL A 252 10.98 12.82 -7.32
N LEU A 253 11.30 13.32 -8.52
CA LEU A 253 11.17 12.58 -9.78
C LEU A 253 12.39 11.70 -10.08
N ASP A 254 13.57 12.14 -9.67
CA ASP A 254 14.86 11.49 -10.00
C ASP A 254 15.27 10.43 -8.98
N THR A 255 14.54 10.29 -7.87
CA THR A 255 14.83 9.24 -6.89
C THR A 255 14.65 7.84 -7.49
N PRO A 256 15.62 6.92 -7.31
CA PRO A 256 15.50 5.54 -7.80
C PRO A 256 14.55 4.69 -6.93
N GLU A 257 14.07 5.22 -5.81
CA GLU A 257 13.30 4.46 -4.80
C GLU A 257 12.07 3.74 -5.37
N PRO A 258 11.16 4.39 -6.15
CA PRO A 258 10.00 3.70 -6.69
C PRO A 258 10.37 2.49 -7.57
N LEU A 259 11.42 2.59 -8.38
CA LEU A 259 11.89 1.47 -9.19
C LEU A 259 12.46 0.35 -8.32
N ARG A 260 13.22 0.69 -7.27
CA ARG A 260 13.72 -0.30 -6.30
C ARG A 260 12.58 -1.02 -5.59
N ASN A 261 11.58 -0.27 -5.10
CA ASN A 261 10.41 -0.86 -4.45
C ASN A 261 9.66 -1.79 -5.41
N LEU A 262 9.47 -1.38 -6.68
CA LEU A 262 8.83 -2.24 -7.68
C LEU A 262 9.62 -3.53 -7.94
N ALA A 263 10.95 -3.45 -7.98
CA ALA A 263 11.79 -4.63 -8.09
C ALA A 263 11.63 -5.58 -6.89
N ASP A 264 11.53 -5.04 -5.67
CA ASP A 264 11.26 -5.84 -4.46
C ASP A 264 9.90 -6.54 -4.49
N LEU A 265 8.86 -5.88 -5.01
CA LEU A 265 7.54 -6.49 -5.22
C LEU A 265 7.64 -7.69 -6.18
N ILE A 266 8.28 -7.49 -7.33
CA ILE A 266 8.44 -8.55 -8.34
C ILE A 266 9.27 -9.70 -7.78
N ALA A 267 10.34 -9.41 -7.04
CA ALA A 267 11.19 -10.43 -6.43
C ALA A 267 10.42 -11.31 -5.43
N ALA A 268 9.61 -10.70 -4.56
CA ALA A 268 8.80 -11.42 -3.60
C ALA A 268 7.76 -12.33 -4.29
N GLN A 269 7.08 -11.81 -5.32
CA GLN A 269 6.12 -12.59 -6.12
C GLN A 269 6.81 -13.76 -6.84
N LEU A 270 7.98 -13.51 -7.44
CA LEU A 270 8.75 -14.53 -8.13
C LEU A 270 9.20 -15.66 -7.19
N GLU A 271 9.68 -15.31 -6.00
CA GLU A 271 10.10 -16.27 -4.97
C GLU A 271 8.93 -17.18 -4.58
N PHE A 272 7.75 -16.61 -4.30
CA PHE A 272 6.55 -17.38 -3.98
C PHE A 272 6.13 -18.33 -5.11
N HIS A 273 6.01 -17.83 -6.34
CA HIS A 273 5.56 -18.64 -7.46
C HIS A 273 6.52 -19.80 -7.76
N LYS A 274 7.83 -19.57 -7.66
CA LYS A 274 8.84 -20.65 -7.76
C LYS A 274 8.67 -21.67 -6.66
N ARG A 275 8.52 -21.22 -5.41
CA ARG A 275 8.40 -22.13 -4.27
C ARG A 275 7.13 -22.97 -4.34
N ALA A 276 6.01 -22.37 -4.72
CA ALA A 276 4.74 -23.08 -4.92
C ALA A 276 4.85 -24.12 -6.04
N TYR A 277 5.51 -23.77 -7.15
CA TYR A 277 5.78 -24.71 -8.25
C TYR A 277 6.60 -25.91 -7.78
N GLU A 278 7.70 -25.70 -7.05
CA GLU A 278 8.54 -26.78 -6.52
C GLU A 278 7.72 -27.73 -5.64
N ILE A 279 6.98 -27.19 -4.67
CA ILE A 279 6.18 -27.98 -3.72
C ILE A 279 5.14 -28.84 -4.44
N LEU A 280 4.40 -28.26 -5.39
CA LEU A 280 3.34 -28.97 -6.10
C LEU A 280 3.90 -29.95 -7.13
N SER A 281 5.03 -29.63 -7.76
CA SER A 281 5.71 -30.53 -8.70
C SER A 281 6.30 -31.75 -8.02
N GLU A 282 6.72 -31.63 -6.75
CA GLU A 282 7.12 -32.78 -5.93
C GLU A 282 5.92 -33.66 -5.55
N LEU A 283 4.75 -33.07 -5.28
CA LEU A 283 3.55 -33.81 -4.88
C LEU A 283 2.86 -34.52 -6.05
N ALA A 284 2.76 -33.86 -7.21
CA ALA A 284 2.02 -34.36 -8.37
C ALA A 284 2.29 -35.84 -8.72
N PRO A 285 3.55 -36.27 -8.94
CA PRO A 285 3.82 -37.67 -9.29
C PRO A 285 3.45 -38.67 -8.18
N VAL A 286 3.41 -38.24 -6.92
CA VAL A 286 3.00 -39.10 -5.80
C VAL A 286 1.50 -39.37 -5.86
N VAL A 287 0.70 -38.35 -6.17
CA VAL A 287 -0.76 -38.51 -6.32
C VAL A 287 -1.08 -39.30 -7.59
N ASP A 288 -0.37 -39.05 -8.69
CA ASP A 288 -0.51 -39.81 -9.94
C ASP A 288 -0.23 -41.30 -9.72
N GLY A 289 0.82 -41.63 -8.95
CA GLY A 289 1.12 -43.02 -8.57
C GLY A 289 -0.03 -43.69 -7.82
N LEU A 290 -0.58 -43.01 -6.79
CA LEU A 290 -1.73 -43.50 -6.03
C LEU A 290 -2.97 -43.71 -6.91
N GLN A 291 -3.22 -42.79 -7.86
CA GLN A 291 -4.31 -42.92 -8.81
C GLN A 291 -4.15 -44.18 -9.68
N VAL A 292 -2.97 -44.37 -10.28
CA VAL A 292 -2.70 -45.51 -11.18
C VAL A 292 -2.85 -46.84 -10.43
N GLU A 293 -2.33 -46.94 -9.20
CA GLU A 293 -2.47 -48.13 -8.35
C GLU A 293 -3.94 -48.43 -8.00
N GLN A 294 -4.72 -47.39 -7.69
CA GLN A 294 -6.14 -47.52 -7.40
C GLN A 294 -6.93 -47.96 -8.64
N GLU A 295 -6.65 -47.40 -9.82
CA GLU A 295 -7.26 -47.82 -11.08
C GLU A 295 -6.94 -49.28 -11.42
N ALA A 296 -5.68 -49.69 -11.25
CA ALA A 296 -5.26 -51.07 -11.49
C ALA A 296 -5.98 -52.05 -10.55
N SER A 297 -6.10 -51.70 -9.28
CA SER A 297 -6.83 -52.49 -8.28
C SER A 297 -8.33 -52.58 -8.60
N TYR A 298 -8.93 -51.47 -9.02
CA TYR A 298 -10.34 -51.42 -9.44
C TYR A 298 -10.62 -52.27 -10.68
N ARG A 299 -9.72 -52.28 -11.68
CA ARG A 299 -9.88 -53.13 -12.87
C ARG A 299 -9.78 -54.62 -12.51
N LYS A 300 -8.78 -55.01 -11.72
CA LYS A 300 -8.59 -56.41 -11.26
C LYS A 300 -9.80 -56.96 -10.50
N SER A 301 -10.42 -56.16 -9.63
CA SER A 301 -11.58 -56.61 -8.86
C SER A 301 -12.83 -56.83 -9.74
N ARG A 302 -12.89 -56.21 -10.92
CA ARG A 302 -13.99 -56.37 -11.88
C ARG A 302 -13.76 -57.46 -12.91
N GLU A 303 -12.51 -57.78 -13.24
CA GLU A 303 -12.17 -58.89 -14.15
C GLU A 303 -12.19 -60.26 -13.44
N GLY A 304 -12.06 -60.27 -12.12
CA GLY A 304 -12.16 -61.49 -11.29
C GLY A 304 -13.56 -61.81 -10.75
N ALA A 305 -14.59 -61.05 -11.14
CA ALA A 305 -16.01 -61.23 -10.78
C ALA A 305 -16.82 -61.67 -11.99
#